data_AF-A0A967M0E4-F1
#
_entry.id   AF-A0A967M0E4-F1
#
_cell.length_a   1.000
_cell.length_b   1.000
_cell.length_c   1.000
_cell.angle_alpha   90.00
_cell.angle_beta   90.00
_cell.angle_gamma   90.00
#
_symmetry.space_group_name_H-M   'P 1'
#
loop_
_entity.id
_entity.type
_entity.pdbx_description
1 polymer ?
#
loop_
_entity_poly.entity_id
_entity_poly.type
_entity_poly.pdbx_seq_one_letter_code
_entity_poly.pdbx_strand_id
1 'polypeptide(L)'
;MTRNWFSMRSVGLITEYNPFHNGHLHHLRESRRATGADVSVAVMSGHFLQRGEPALVDKWVRAEMAVAAGVDLVVELPLPWACNSAPYFALGAVQALNDLGVDALCFGSEVGDLDVLKQCAGLLEEHETLVARRTEALLRRGINYPEARQQVLA
;
A
#
# COMPACT_ATOMS: atom_id res chain seq x y z
N MET A 1 4.86 24.08 -31.82
CA MET A 1 3.89 22.95 -31.89
C MET A 1 3.56 22.53 -30.47
N THR A 2 2.56 23.15 -29.86
CA THR A 2 2.09 22.85 -28.50
C THR A 2 1.18 21.64 -28.57
N ARG A 3 1.73 20.47 -28.20
CA ARG A 3 0.96 19.24 -28.11
C ARG A 3 0.14 19.33 -26.82
N ASN A 4 -1.10 19.81 -26.93
CA ASN A 4 -2.04 19.89 -25.83
C ASN A 4 -2.59 18.47 -25.58
N TRP A 5 -1.80 17.66 -24.89
CA TRP A 5 -2.29 16.40 -24.35
C TRP A 5 -3.15 16.75 -23.14
N PHE A 6 -4.38 16.24 -23.08
CA PHE A 6 -5.03 16.09 -21.80
C PHE A 6 -4.05 15.35 -20.88
N SER A 7 -3.59 15.99 -19.80
CA SER A 7 -2.70 15.36 -18.83
C SER A 7 -3.50 14.27 -18.13
N MET A 8 -3.39 13.02 -18.59
CA MET A 8 -4.01 11.87 -17.93
C MET A 8 -3.42 11.77 -16.52
N ARG A 9 -4.30 11.79 -15.51
CA ARG A 9 -3.91 11.61 -14.10
C ARG A 9 -4.12 10.17 -13.67
N SER A 10 -3.20 9.65 -12.88
CA SER A 10 -3.19 8.27 -12.42
C SER A 10 -3.28 8.18 -10.89
N VAL A 11 -3.95 7.14 -10.40
CA VAL A 11 -3.99 6.78 -8.98
C VAL A 11 -3.56 5.34 -8.76
N GLY A 12 -2.63 5.16 -7.84
CA GLY A 12 -2.07 3.89 -7.42
C GLY A 12 -2.84 3.33 -6.23
N LEU A 13 -3.07 2.02 -6.26
CA LEU A 13 -3.72 1.25 -5.20
C LEU A 13 -2.80 0.08 -4.85
N ILE A 14 -2.50 -0.12 -3.57
CA ILE A 14 -1.74 -1.29 -3.09
C ILE A 14 -2.74 -2.28 -2.52
N THR A 15 -2.83 -3.48 -3.08
CA THR A 15 -4.00 -4.36 -2.87
C THR A 15 -3.65 -5.85 -2.83
N GLU A 16 -4.59 -6.65 -2.34
CA GLU A 16 -4.49 -8.12 -2.33
C GLU A 16 -5.71 -8.78 -2.98
N TYR A 17 -6.88 -8.13 -2.89
CA TYR A 17 -8.15 -8.58 -3.46
C TYR A 17 -8.48 -10.05 -3.18
N ASN A 18 -8.58 -10.44 -1.92
CA ASN A 18 -8.73 -11.84 -1.51
C ASN A 18 -10.11 -12.21 -0.91
N PRO A 19 -11.22 -12.29 -1.69
CA PRO A 19 -11.38 -11.91 -3.11
C PRO A 19 -11.67 -10.40 -3.27
N PHE A 20 -11.84 -9.94 -4.52
CA PHE A 20 -12.38 -8.60 -4.78
C PHE A 20 -13.82 -8.49 -4.25
N HIS A 21 -14.18 -7.39 -3.59
CA HIS A 21 -15.48 -7.23 -2.91
C HIS A 21 -15.93 -5.76 -2.87
N ASN A 22 -17.13 -5.49 -2.35
CA ASN A 22 -17.73 -4.15 -2.37
C ASN A 22 -16.90 -3.06 -1.68
N GLY A 23 -16.17 -3.39 -0.61
CA GLY A 23 -15.20 -2.46 0.00
C GLY A 23 -14.09 -2.04 -0.97
N HIS A 24 -13.55 -2.95 -1.77
CA HIS A 24 -12.54 -2.66 -2.80
C HIS A 24 -13.12 -1.80 -3.93
N LEU A 25 -14.36 -2.09 -4.35
CA LEU A 25 -15.08 -1.28 -5.34
C LEU A 25 -15.32 0.15 -4.85
N HIS A 26 -15.72 0.29 -3.59
CA HIS A 26 -15.90 1.60 -2.96
C HIS A 26 -14.57 2.35 -2.90
N HIS A 27 -13.50 1.69 -2.43
CA HIS A 27 -12.16 2.27 -2.39
C HIS A 27 -11.72 2.76 -3.77
N LEU A 28 -11.80 1.93 -4.83
CA LEU A 28 -11.47 2.33 -6.20
C LEU A 28 -12.22 3.60 -6.66
N ARG A 29 -13.54 3.65 -6.42
CA ARG A 29 -14.39 4.79 -6.80
C ARG A 29 -14.00 6.05 -6.04
N GLU A 30 -13.78 5.95 -4.74
CA GLU A 30 -13.37 7.07 -3.90
C GLU A 30 -11.96 7.54 -4.24
N SER A 31 -11.03 6.63 -4.51
CA SER A 31 -9.67 6.96 -4.95
C SER A 31 -9.71 7.80 -6.23
N ARG A 32 -10.44 7.35 -7.25
CA ARG A 32 -10.61 8.11 -8.49
C ARG A 32 -11.29 9.46 -8.27
N ARG A 33 -12.33 9.51 -7.43
CA ARG A 33 -13.04 10.75 -7.10
C ARG A 33 -12.14 11.76 -6.39
N ALA A 34 -11.38 11.32 -5.39
CA ALA A 34 -10.54 12.16 -4.55
C ALA A 34 -9.33 12.72 -5.31
N THR A 35 -8.72 11.94 -6.21
CA THR A 35 -7.56 12.37 -6.99
C THR A 35 -7.92 13.01 -8.33
N GLY A 36 -9.16 12.78 -8.80
CA GLY A 36 -9.59 13.14 -10.15
C GLY A 36 -8.81 12.38 -11.23
N ALA A 37 -8.39 11.15 -10.92
CA ALA A 37 -7.61 10.30 -11.82
C ALA A 37 -8.48 9.71 -12.94
N ASP A 38 -7.90 9.71 -14.14
CA ASP A 38 -8.43 9.07 -15.34
C ASP A 38 -8.06 7.58 -15.40
N VAL A 39 -6.93 7.22 -14.76
CA VAL A 39 -6.36 5.87 -14.74
C VAL A 39 -6.13 5.41 -13.31
N SER A 40 -6.40 4.14 -13.06
CA SER A 40 -6.15 3.45 -11.79
C SER A 40 -5.19 2.28 -12.01
N VAL A 41 -4.16 2.21 -11.18
CA VAL A 41 -3.13 1.19 -11.23
C VAL A 41 -3.12 0.44 -9.90
N ALA A 42 -3.45 -0.84 -9.91
CA ALA A 42 -3.35 -1.70 -8.73
C ALA A 42 -2.01 -2.45 -8.75
N VAL A 43 -1.18 -2.25 -7.74
CA VAL A 43 -0.09 -3.18 -7.41
C VAL A 43 -0.67 -4.23 -6.47
N MET A 44 -0.79 -5.46 -6.95
CA MET A 44 -1.54 -6.53 -6.30
C MET A 44 -0.62 -7.69 -5.90
N SER A 45 -0.75 -8.18 -4.65
CA SER A 45 -0.09 -9.41 -4.23
C SER A 45 -0.37 -10.57 -5.18
N GLY A 46 0.67 -11.35 -5.50
CA GLY A 46 0.59 -12.57 -6.31
C GLY A 46 -0.10 -13.71 -5.57
N HIS A 47 0.35 -14.96 -5.73
CA HIS A 47 -0.31 -16.13 -5.13
C HIS A 47 -0.28 -16.18 -3.60
N PHE A 48 0.64 -15.45 -2.95
CA PHE A 48 0.75 -15.36 -1.50
C PHE A 48 0.65 -13.90 -1.06
N LEU A 49 0.04 -13.70 0.10
CA LEU A 49 -0.37 -12.41 0.64
C LEU A 49 0.54 -11.97 1.79
N GLN A 50 0.41 -10.72 2.20
CA GLN A 50 1.20 -10.10 3.27
C GLN A 50 1.08 -10.87 4.60
N ARG A 51 -0.09 -11.44 4.86
CA ARG A 51 -0.36 -12.25 6.06
C ARG A 51 0.29 -13.64 6.03
N GLY A 52 0.99 -13.99 4.95
CA GLY A 52 1.63 -15.30 4.77
C GLY A 52 0.69 -16.40 4.27
N GLU A 53 -0.54 -16.04 3.90
CA GLU A 53 -1.57 -16.97 3.43
C GLU A 53 -1.57 -17.05 1.89
N PRO A 54 -1.90 -18.21 1.30
CA PRO A 54 -2.22 -18.28 -0.11
C PRO A 54 -3.50 -17.50 -0.40
N ALA A 55 -3.58 -16.87 -1.58
CA ALA A 55 -4.82 -16.26 -2.04
C ALA A 55 -5.90 -17.33 -2.28
N LEU A 56 -7.16 -16.99 -1.97
CA LEU A 56 -8.35 -17.84 -2.11
C LEU A 56 -8.52 -18.34 -3.55
N VAL A 57 -8.21 -17.46 -4.51
CA VAL A 57 -8.16 -17.74 -5.95
C VAL A 57 -6.86 -17.17 -6.52
N ASP A 58 -6.38 -17.74 -7.62
CA ASP A 58 -5.10 -17.36 -8.21
C ASP A 58 -5.06 -15.87 -8.63
N LYS A 59 -3.84 -15.38 -8.90
CA LYS A 59 -3.63 -13.96 -9.22
C LYS A 59 -4.29 -13.53 -10.53
N TRP A 60 -4.50 -14.45 -11.47
CA TRP A 60 -5.10 -14.15 -12.76
C TRP A 60 -6.59 -13.88 -12.60
N VAL A 61 -7.28 -14.74 -11.85
CA VAL A 61 -8.71 -14.57 -11.53
C VAL A 61 -8.93 -13.27 -10.75
N ARG A 62 -8.08 -12.94 -9.78
CA ARG A 62 -8.22 -11.67 -9.03
C ARG A 62 -7.91 -10.45 -9.89
N ALA A 63 -6.94 -10.53 -10.78
CA ALA A 63 -6.66 -9.46 -11.73
C ALA A 63 -7.84 -9.24 -12.68
N GLU A 64 -8.47 -10.32 -13.18
CA GLU A 64 -9.68 -10.25 -13.98
C GLU A 64 -10.84 -9.59 -13.22
N MET A 65 -11.07 -9.98 -11.96
CA MET A 65 -12.09 -9.35 -11.10
C MET A 65 -11.84 -7.85 -10.93
N ALA A 66 -10.59 -7.45 -10.70
CA ALA A 66 -10.22 -6.05 -10.53
C ALA A 66 -10.44 -5.24 -11.83
N VAL A 67 -10.00 -5.76 -12.97
CA VAL A 67 -10.18 -5.11 -14.27
C VAL A 67 -11.66 -5.00 -14.64
N ALA A 68 -12.44 -6.07 -14.44
CA ALA A 68 -13.88 -6.06 -14.67
C ALA A 68 -14.62 -5.05 -13.77
N ALA A 69 -14.08 -4.77 -12.57
CA ALA A 69 -14.62 -3.77 -11.66
C ALA A 69 -14.20 -2.32 -11.97
N GLY A 70 -13.29 -2.11 -12.92
CA GLY A 70 -12.85 -0.79 -13.39
C GLY A 70 -11.44 -0.37 -12.97
N VAL A 71 -10.60 -1.29 -12.49
CA VAL A 71 -9.15 -1.06 -12.40
C VAL A 71 -8.55 -1.10 -13.81
N ASP A 72 -7.75 -0.11 -14.20
CA ASP A 72 -7.26 -0.02 -15.59
C ASP A 72 -6.00 -0.87 -15.82
N LEU A 73 -5.14 -1.00 -14.80
CA LEU A 73 -3.93 -1.81 -14.84
C LEU A 73 -3.71 -2.55 -13.52
N VAL A 74 -3.41 -3.85 -13.60
CA VAL A 74 -2.99 -4.66 -12.46
C VAL A 74 -1.55 -5.12 -12.67
N VAL A 75 -0.68 -4.82 -11.72
CA VAL A 75 0.73 -5.24 -11.71
C VAL A 75 0.96 -6.14 -10.51
N GLU A 76 1.61 -7.29 -10.72
CA GLU A 76 1.95 -8.18 -9.61
C GLU A 76 3.05 -7.56 -8.73
N LEU A 77 2.82 -7.54 -7.41
CA LEU A 77 3.86 -7.30 -6.42
C LEU A 77 4.70 -8.58 -6.27
N PRO A 78 6.02 -8.55 -6.55
CA PRO A 78 6.84 -9.75 -6.46
C PRO A 78 6.84 -10.36 -5.05
N LEU A 79 6.88 -11.69 -4.97
CA LEU A 79 6.78 -12.46 -3.73
C LEU A 79 7.72 -11.98 -2.59
N PRO A 80 8.99 -11.60 -2.83
CA PRO A 80 9.87 -11.11 -1.76
C PRO A 80 9.35 -9.86 -1.02
N TRP A 81 8.50 -9.08 -1.68
CA TRP A 81 7.83 -7.92 -1.12
C TRP A 81 6.42 -8.25 -0.65
N ALA A 82 5.66 -9.01 -1.45
CA ALA A 82 4.26 -9.31 -1.17
C ALA A 82 4.06 -10.10 0.12
N CYS A 83 4.88 -11.12 0.38
CA CYS A 83 4.78 -11.97 1.58
C CYS A 83 5.83 -11.54 2.61
N ASN A 84 5.75 -10.30 3.08
CA ASN A 84 6.72 -9.71 3.99
C ASN A 84 6.06 -8.75 5.00
N SER A 85 6.81 -8.30 5.99
CA SER A 85 6.33 -7.33 6.97
C SER A 85 5.93 -6.00 6.31
N ALA A 86 5.05 -5.23 6.96
CA ALA A 86 4.49 -3.99 6.42
C ALA A 86 5.51 -3.01 5.83
N PRO A 87 6.70 -2.77 6.44
CA PRO A 87 7.71 -1.89 5.84
C PRO A 87 8.22 -2.37 4.47
N TYR A 88 8.51 -3.66 4.32
CA TYR A 88 9.00 -4.22 3.04
C TYR A 88 7.88 -4.32 2.00
N PHE A 89 6.67 -4.67 2.44
CA PHE A 89 5.49 -4.68 1.58
C PHE A 89 5.23 -3.29 1.00
N ALA A 90 5.20 -2.26 1.86
CA ALA A 90 5.03 -0.87 1.45
C ALA A 90 6.17 -0.40 0.55
N LEU A 91 7.43 -0.70 0.89
CA LEU A 91 8.59 -0.34 0.09
C LEU A 91 8.49 -0.86 -1.35
N GLY A 92 8.27 -2.17 -1.52
CA GLY A 92 8.18 -2.78 -2.85
C GLY A 92 6.99 -2.27 -3.66
N ALA A 93 5.84 -2.08 -3.01
CA ALA A 93 4.63 -1.63 -3.69
C ALA A 93 4.67 -0.14 -4.08
N VAL A 94 5.17 0.72 -3.19
CA VAL A 94 5.37 2.15 -3.49
C VAL A 94 6.44 2.32 -4.56
N GLN A 95 7.55 1.56 -4.51
CA GLN A 95 8.56 1.60 -5.56
C GLN A 95 7.98 1.20 -6.92
N ALA A 96 7.17 0.13 -6.99
CA ALA A 96 6.52 -0.28 -8.23
C ALA A 96 5.59 0.80 -8.80
N LEU A 97 4.79 1.47 -7.96
CA LEU A 97 3.94 2.58 -8.39
C LEU A 97 4.77 3.80 -8.85
N ASN A 98 5.86 4.10 -8.14
CA ASN A 98 6.77 5.18 -8.50
C ASN A 98 7.46 4.93 -9.85
N ASP A 99 7.93 3.70 -10.10
CA ASP A 99 8.58 3.32 -11.35
C ASP A 99 7.61 3.33 -12.54
N LEU A 100 6.31 3.17 -12.28
CA LEU A 100 5.24 3.34 -13.27
C LEU A 100 4.84 4.81 -13.50
N GLY A 101 5.41 5.75 -12.74
CA GLY A 101 5.13 7.18 -12.85
C GLY A 101 3.72 7.56 -12.38
N VAL A 102 3.19 6.86 -11.38
CA VAL A 102 1.84 7.13 -10.86
C VAL A 102 1.79 8.45 -10.07
N ASP A 103 0.80 9.30 -10.35
CA ASP A 103 0.72 10.67 -9.82
C ASP A 103 0.29 10.73 -8.34
N ALA A 104 -0.59 9.82 -7.91
CA ALA A 104 -1.14 9.79 -6.57
C ALA A 104 -1.24 8.37 -6.02
N LEU A 105 -1.03 8.19 -4.72
CA LEU A 105 -1.33 6.96 -4.00
C LEU A 105 -2.58 7.15 -3.15
N CYS A 106 -3.52 6.20 -3.22
CA CYS A 106 -4.68 6.17 -2.33
C CYS A 106 -4.74 4.84 -1.58
N PHE A 107 -4.98 4.93 -0.27
CA PHE A 107 -5.09 3.78 0.63
C PHE A 107 -6.18 4.03 1.68
N GLY A 108 -6.87 2.96 2.09
CA GLY A 108 -7.82 3.01 3.19
C GLY A 108 -7.13 3.17 4.54
N SER A 109 -7.76 3.90 5.46
CA SER A 109 -7.27 4.13 6.82
C SER A 109 -8.45 4.15 7.79
N GLU A 110 -8.26 3.58 8.97
CA GLU A 110 -9.24 3.67 10.07
C GLU A 110 -9.38 5.09 10.61
N VAL A 111 -8.29 5.87 10.59
CA VAL A 111 -8.25 7.26 11.07
C VAL A 111 -8.92 8.22 10.07
N GLY A 112 -8.79 7.93 8.76
CA GLY A 112 -9.37 8.76 7.69
C GLY A 112 -8.76 10.16 7.55
N ASP A 113 -7.70 10.47 8.28
CA ASP A 113 -7.02 11.78 8.28
C ASP A 113 -5.55 11.61 7.86
N LEU A 114 -5.19 12.18 6.70
CA LEU A 114 -3.84 12.11 6.16
C LEU A 114 -2.84 12.99 6.92
N ASP A 115 -3.28 14.09 7.51
CA ASP A 115 -2.39 15.02 8.21
C ASP A 115 -1.89 14.40 9.52
N VAL A 116 -2.76 13.68 10.23
CA VAL A 116 -2.36 12.87 11.39
C VAL A 116 -1.31 11.82 11.00
N LEU A 117 -1.53 11.10 9.90
CA LEU A 117 -0.57 10.10 9.42
C LEU A 117 0.78 10.73 9.02
N LYS A 118 0.76 11.89 8.37
CA LYS A 118 1.97 12.64 8.00
C LYS A 118 2.74 13.13 9.23
N GLN A 119 2.04 13.62 10.25
CA GLN A 119 2.66 14.00 11.52
C GLN A 119 3.36 12.81 12.18
N CYS A 120 2.68 11.66 12.24
CA CYS A 120 3.30 10.43 12.74
C CYS A 120 4.54 10.03 11.91
N ALA A 121 4.46 10.08 10.58
CA ALA A 121 5.60 9.78 9.72
C ALA A 121 6.79 10.72 9.98
N GLY A 122 6.53 12.03 10.07
CA GLY A 122 7.57 13.03 10.35
C GLY A 122 8.24 12.81 11.71
N LEU A 123 7.47 12.51 12.77
CA LEU A 123 8.03 12.20 14.09
C LEU A 123 8.86 10.92 14.08
N LEU A 124 8.43 9.90 13.32
CA LEU A 124 9.18 8.65 13.18
C LEU A 124 10.50 8.84 12.45
N GLU A 125 10.53 9.73 11.45
CA GLU A 125 11.74 10.09 10.71
C GLU A 125 12.69 10.94 11.58
N GLU A 126 12.17 11.98 12.23
CA GLU A 126 12.94 12.86 13.12
C GLU A 126 13.62 12.09 14.27
N HIS A 127 12.93 11.09 14.82
CA HIS A 127 13.39 10.33 15.98
C HIS A 127 13.84 8.90 15.65
N GLU A 128 14.12 8.59 14.39
CA GLU A 128 14.43 7.22 13.92
C GLU A 128 15.49 6.53 14.79
N THR A 129 16.63 7.19 15.01
CA THR A 129 17.75 6.64 15.79
C THR A 129 17.36 6.37 17.25
N LEU A 130 16.56 7.24 17.86
CA LEU A 130 16.09 7.07 19.24
C LEU A 130 15.10 5.91 19.34
N VAL A 131 14.16 5.84 18.40
CA VAL A 131 13.15 4.76 18.32
C VAL A 131 13.83 3.42 18.12
N ALA A 132 14.80 3.32 17.20
CA ALA A 132 15.57 2.10 16.94
C ALA A 132 16.32 1.64 18.20
N ARG A 133 17.08 2.55 18.84
CA ARG A 133 17.86 2.23 20.04
C ARG A 133 16.98 1.76 21.20
N ARG A 134 15.85 2.42 21.44
CA ARG A 134 14.92 2.02 22.52
C ARG A 134 14.24 0.69 22.21
N THR A 135 13.85 0.47 20.96
CA THR A 135 13.28 -0.81 20.51
C THR A 135 14.28 -1.95 20.74
N GLU A 136 15.53 -1.77 20.33
CA GLU A 136 16.60 -2.78 20.53
C GLU A 136 16.81 -3.10 22.02
N ALA A 137 16.77 -2.10 22.90
CA ALA A 137 16.90 -2.31 24.34
C ALA A 137 15.76 -3.19 24.91
N LEU A 138 14.53 -3.04 24.39
CA LEU A 138 13.39 -3.89 24.77
C LEU A 138 13.49 -5.30 24.17
N LEU A 139 13.96 -5.43 22.92
CA LEU A 139 14.23 -6.73 22.29
C LEU A 139 15.25 -7.56 23.10
N ARG A 140 16.33 -6.92 23.57
CA ARG A 140 17.34 -7.58 24.44
C ARG A 140 16.77 -8.05 25.78
N ARG A 141 15.61 -7.55 26.20
CA ARG A 141 14.87 -7.99 27.39
C ARG A 141 13.85 -9.10 27.09
N GLY A 142 13.79 -9.59 25.85
CA GLY A 142 12.90 -10.67 25.41
C GLY A 142 11.52 -10.21 24.93
N ILE A 143 11.29 -8.90 24.80
CA ILE A 143 10.04 -8.36 24.25
C ILE A 143 10.06 -8.53 22.73
N ASN A 144 8.95 -8.98 22.13
CA ASN A 144 8.87 -9.14 20.67
C ASN A 144 8.85 -7.77 19.94
N TYR A 145 9.20 -7.76 18.66
CA TYR A 145 9.38 -6.52 17.90
C TYR A 145 8.13 -5.62 17.85
N PRO A 146 6.91 -6.11 17.50
CA PRO A 146 5.71 -5.27 17.48
C PRO A 146 5.41 -4.62 18.83
N GLU A 147 5.48 -5.37 19.91
CA GLU A 147 5.22 -4.87 21.26
C GLU A 147 6.28 -3.87 21.71
N ALA A 148 7.57 -4.16 21.44
CA ALA A 148 8.66 -3.23 21.72
C ALA A 148 8.48 -1.90 20.96
N ARG A 149 8.12 -1.96 19.67
CA ARG A 149 7.81 -0.77 18.86
C ARG A 149 6.65 0.02 19.47
N GLN A 150 5.57 -0.66 19.86
CA GLN A 150 4.41 0.00 20.46
C GLN A 150 4.76 0.71 21.77
N GLN A 151 5.50 0.06 22.68
CA GLN A 151 5.92 0.68 23.95
C GLN A 151 6.82 1.90 23.78
N VAL A 152 7.58 1.98 22.67
CA VAL A 152 8.44 3.13 22.37
C VAL A 152 7.66 4.31 21.77
N LEU A 153 6.54 4.03 21.10
CA LEU A 153 5.74 5.02 20.38
C LEU A 153 4.50 5.51 21.16
N ALA A 154 4.05 4.77 22.17
CA ALA A 154 2.96 5.14 23.08
C ALA A 154 3.42 6.17 24.12
#